data_AF-B2GLM2-F1
#
_entry.id   AF-B2GLM2-F1
#
_cell.length_a   1.000
_cell.length_b   1.000
_cell.length_c   1.000
_cell.angle_alpha   90.00
_cell.angle_beta   90.00
_cell.angle_gamma   90.00
#
_symmetry.space_group_name_H-M   'P 1'
#
loop_
_entity.id
_entity.type
_entity.pdbx_description
1 polymer ?
#
loop_
_entity_poly.entity_id
_entity_poly.type
_entity_poly.pdbx_seq_one_letter_code
_entity_poly.pdbx_strand_id
1 'polypeptide(L)'
;MGRTPRDLDEALRQLAERPTPALVWRSGPERVELSGRVLVNWVEKSAGLLADELDVAAGDLVSISPVPHWRLVVLALAALRVGAAVRFTHHPEPDAVLHAHLETRPDDDAAAQLLLVVAEPALAFSCARPVPDGSVDFADEVRAMPDVYSGFETPDPAAAALDSGTTHGALVGAALAAAPEVAGTTVLIPLHDGWGDAELLRMLGTVVSGEAVLITAGPEDASADVLAQERATTA
;
A
#
# COMPACT_ATOMS: atom_id res chain seq x y z
N MET A 1 -18.04 2.66 -19.03
CA MET A 1 -17.26 1.53 -18.48
C MET A 1 -15.89 1.55 -19.15
N GLY A 2 -14.84 1.80 -18.37
CA GLY A 2 -13.46 1.77 -18.86
C GLY A 2 -13.03 0.37 -19.27
N ARG A 3 -11.95 0.27 -20.04
CA ARG A 3 -11.33 -1.01 -20.39
C ARG A 3 -10.73 -1.63 -19.13
N THR A 4 -10.99 -2.91 -18.86
CA THR A 4 -10.34 -3.63 -17.75
C THR A 4 -8.81 -3.55 -17.91
N PRO A 5 -8.07 -3.05 -16.90
CA PRO A 5 -6.62 -2.96 -16.97
C PRO A 5 -5.99 -4.36 -17.03
N ARG A 6 -4.88 -4.48 -17.76
CA ARG A 6 -4.17 -5.76 -17.96
C ARG A 6 -3.11 -6.05 -16.92
N ASP A 7 -2.55 -4.99 -16.34
CA ASP A 7 -1.45 -5.01 -15.39
C ASP A 7 -1.60 -3.83 -14.41
N LEU A 8 -0.73 -3.80 -13.40
CA LEU A 8 -0.78 -2.79 -12.35
C LEU A 8 -0.51 -1.38 -12.88
N ASP A 9 0.37 -1.21 -13.87
CA ASP A 9 0.63 0.11 -14.49
C ASP A 9 -0.64 0.66 -15.15
N GLU A 10 -1.33 -0.14 -15.96
CA GLU A 10 -2.59 0.27 -16.58
C GLU A 10 -3.66 0.56 -15.53
N ALA A 11 -3.71 -0.22 -14.45
CA ALA A 11 -4.62 0.01 -13.32
C ALA A 11 -4.35 1.34 -12.61
N LEU A 12 -3.08 1.64 -12.30
CA LEU A 12 -2.68 2.90 -11.66
C LEU A 12 -2.92 4.10 -12.57
N ARG A 13 -2.64 4.01 -13.88
CA ARG A 13 -2.97 5.07 -14.84
C ARG A 13 -4.47 5.35 -14.89
N GLN A 14 -5.32 4.31 -14.90
CA GLN A 14 -6.77 4.50 -14.84
C GLN A 14 -7.22 5.11 -13.51
N LEU A 15 -6.64 4.65 -12.40
CA LEU A 15 -6.90 5.19 -11.06
C LEU A 15 -6.52 6.68 -10.96
N ALA A 16 -5.41 7.10 -11.57
CA ALA A 16 -4.95 8.49 -11.55
C ALA A 16 -5.91 9.46 -12.25
N GLU A 17 -6.75 8.97 -13.16
CA GLU A 17 -7.79 9.78 -13.82
C GLU A 17 -9.04 9.97 -12.95
N ARG A 18 -9.13 9.31 -11.78
CA ARG A 18 -10.26 9.44 -10.86
C ARG A 18 -10.10 10.68 -9.96
N PRO A 19 -10.99 11.69 -10.06
CA PRO A 19 -10.96 12.86 -9.18
C PRO A 19 -11.61 12.61 -7.81
N THR A 20 -12.32 11.48 -7.66
CA THR A 20 -13.00 11.09 -6.42
C THR A 20 -12.06 10.35 -5.47
N PRO A 21 -12.42 10.23 -4.19
CA PRO A 21 -11.68 9.41 -3.23
C PRO A 21 -11.49 7.98 -3.72
N ALA A 22 -10.28 7.46 -3.53
CA ALA A 22 -9.94 6.06 -3.73
C ALA A 22 -9.64 5.38 -2.39
N LEU A 23 -8.98 6.08 -1.46
CA LEU A 23 -8.63 5.56 -0.15
C LEU A 23 -8.96 6.57 0.94
N VAL A 24 -9.69 6.12 1.95
CA VAL A 24 -9.90 6.82 3.22
C VAL A 24 -9.23 6.00 4.32
N TRP A 25 -8.45 6.66 5.16
CA TRP A 25 -7.83 6.06 6.34
C TRP A 25 -8.21 6.84 7.60
N ARG A 26 -8.53 6.12 8.68
CA ARG A 26 -8.98 6.69 9.96
C ARG A 26 -8.19 6.07 11.12
N SER A 27 -7.79 6.91 12.07
CA SER A 27 -7.20 6.53 13.35
C SER A 27 -7.59 7.55 14.41
N GLY A 28 -8.54 7.19 15.29
CA GLY A 28 -9.19 8.10 16.20
C GLY A 28 -9.65 9.41 15.52
N PRO A 29 -9.09 10.57 15.90
CA PRO A 29 -9.43 11.85 15.29
C PRO A 29 -8.77 12.09 13.92
N GLU A 30 -7.72 11.34 13.57
CA GLU A 30 -7.01 11.51 12.30
C GLU A 30 -7.82 10.93 11.14
N ARG A 31 -7.78 11.65 10.01
CA ARG A 31 -8.43 11.25 8.76
C ARG A 31 -7.56 11.65 7.58
N VAL A 32 -7.23 10.67 6.76
CA VAL A 32 -6.58 10.86 5.46
C VAL A 32 -7.54 10.43 4.38
N GLU A 33 -7.74 11.28 3.37
CA GLU A 33 -8.52 10.97 2.18
C GLU A 33 -7.66 11.25 0.96
N LEU A 34 -7.46 10.24 0.14
CA LEU A 34 -6.67 10.31 -1.08
C LEU A 34 -7.60 10.09 -2.27
N SER A 35 -7.62 11.05 -3.19
CA SER A 35 -8.20 10.81 -4.52
C SER A 35 -7.37 9.79 -5.28
N GLY A 36 -7.91 9.26 -6.38
CA GLY A 36 -7.16 8.34 -7.24
C GLY A 36 -5.82 8.95 -7.71
N ARG A 37 -5.83 10.21 -8.14
CA ARG A 37 -4.60 10.94 -8.51
C ARG A 37 -3.61 11.03 -7.35
N VAL A 38 -4.05 11.45 -6.17
CA VAL A 38 -3.15 11.67 -5.03
C VAL A 38 -2.58 10.32 -4.53
N LEU A 39 -3.39 9.28 -4.48
CA LEU A 39 -2.93 7.93 -4.14
C LEU A 39 -1.85 7.46 -5.12
N VAL A 40 -2.07 7.61 -6.43
CA VAL A 40 -1.06 7.23 -7.44
C VAL A 40 0.21 8.07 -7.30
N ASN A 41 0.13 9.38 -7.07
CA ASN A 41 1.33 10.18 -6.82
C ASN A 41 2.15 9.65 -5.63
N TRP A 42 1.50 9.24 -4.55
CA TRP A 42 2.18 8.61 -3.41
C TRP A 42 2.82 7.26 -3.77
N VAL A 43 2.15 6.45 -4.60
CA VAL A 43 2.70 5.18 -5.10
C VAL A 43 3.92 5.42 -5.98
N GLU A 44 3.86 6.40 -6.90
CA GLU A 44 4.95 6.72 -7.82
C GLU A 44 6.16 7.33 -7.09
N LYS A 45 5.94 8.24 -6.13
CA LYS A 45 7.01 8.75 -5.25
C LYS A 45 7.69 7.63 -4.49
N SER A 46 6.88 6.75 -3.89
CA SER A 46 7.39 5.61 -3.11
C SER A 46 8.12 4.62 -3.99
N ALA A 47 7.64 4.35 -5.21
CA ALA A 47 8.31 3.46 -6.15
C ALA A 47 9.67 4.04 -6.58
N GLY A 48 9.74 5.35 -6.83
CA GLY A 48 10.99 6.06 -7.07
C GLY A 48 11.94 5.96 -5.87
N LEU A 49 11.46 6.19 -4.63
CA LEU A 49 12.28 6.03 -3.44
C LEU A 49 12.87 4.61 -3.35
N LEU A 50 11.99 3.59 -3.47
CA LEU A 50 12.39 2.19 -3.38
C LEU A 50 13.44 1.84 -4.44
N ALA A 51 13.24 2.22 -5.70
CA ALA A 51 14.13 1.84 -6.78
C ALA A 51 15.40 2.70 -6.88
N ASP A 52 15.28 4.02 -6.79
CA ASP A 52 16.36 4.95 -7.11
C ASP A 52 17.28 5.23 -5.91
N GLU A 53 16.75 5.22 -4.68
CA GLU A 53 17.52 5.54 -3.47
C GLU A 53 17.79 4.32 -2.59
N LEU A 54 16.91 3.31 -2.61
CA LEU A 54 17.00 2.13 -1.75
C LEU A 54 17.35 0.84 -2.50
N ASP A 55 17.71 0.95 -3.78
CA ASP A 55 18.17 -0.14 -4.65
C ASP A 55 17.22 -1.37 -4.74
N VAL A 56 15.91 -1.19 -4.48
CA VAL A 56 14.91 -2.27 -4.66
C VAL A 56 14.71 -2.53 -6.15
N ALA A 57 14.96 -3.77 -6.56
CA ALA A 57 14.83 -4.22 -7.93
C ALA A 57 13.61 -5.14 -8.15
N ALA A 58 13.28 -5.38 -9.42
CA ALA A 58 12.28 -6.37 -9.78
C ALA A 58 12.73 -7.78 -9.35
N GLY A 59 11.83 -8.55 -8.75
CA GLY A 59 12.11 -9.88 -8.19
C GLY A 59 12.65 -9.88 -6.77
N ASP A 60 13.02 -8.73 -6.21
CA ASP A 60 13.36 -8.62 -4.79
C ASP A 60 12.14 -8.88 -3.90
N LEU A 61 12.40 -9.20 -2.64
CA LEU A 61 11.36 -9.35 -1.63
C LEU A 61 11.31 -8.11 -0.73
N VAL A 62 10.16 -7.44 -0.71
CA VAL A 62 9.84 -6.36 0.23
C VAL A 62 8.86 -6.89 1.27
N SER A 63 9.25 -6.84 2.54
CA SER A 63 8.37 -7.20 3.66
C SER A 63 7.68 -5.96 4.22
N ILE A 64 6.38 -6.03 4.44
CA ILE A 64 5.56 -4.95 5.00
C ILE A 64 4.97 -5.43 6.33
N SER A 65 5.13 -4.63 7.39
CA SER A 65 4.47 -4.90 8.67
C SER A 65 2.95 -4.95 8.46
N PRO A 66 2.24 -5.99 8.92
CA PRO A 66 0.83 -6.21 8.63
C PRO A 66 -0.06 -5.35 9.54
N VAL A 67 0.17 -4.04 9.53
CA VAL A 67 -0.53 -3.07 10.35
C VAL A 67 -1.28 -2.05 9.47
N PRO A 68 -2.51 -1.67 9.87
CA PRO A 68 -3.42 -0.89 9.03
C PRO A 68 -3.05 0.61 8.94
N HIS A 69 -2.04 0.96 8.13
CA HIS A 69 -1.62 2.34 7.92
C HIS A 69 -1.56 2.71 6.43
N TRP A 70 -2.11 3.87 6.05
CA TRP A 70 -2.21 4.28 4.64
C TRP A 70 -0.86 4.30 3.90
N ARG A 71 0.23 4.68 4.59
CA ARG A 71 1.58 4.67 4.02
C ARG A 71 2.10 3.26 3.73
N LEU A 72 1.73 2.27 4.55
CA LEU A 72 2.11 0.87 4.29
C LEU A 72 1.34 0.29 3.10
N VAL A 73 0.09 0.74 2.89
CA VAL A 73 -0.66 0.45 1.67
C VAL A 73 0.05 0.98 0.44
N VAL A 74 0.46 2.25 0.49
CA VAL A 74 1.22 2.90 -0.57
C VAL A 74 2.53 2.15 -0.85
N LEU A 75 3.26 1.75 0.20
CA LEU A 75 4.52 1.02 0.06
C LEU A 75 4.34 -0.37 -0.54
N ALA A 76 3.27 -1.09 -0.18
CA ALA A 76 2.94 -2.37 -0.81
C ALA A 76 2.65 -2.19 -2.32
N LEU A 77 1.85 -1.19 -2.69
CA LEU A 77 1.57 -0.88 -4.10
C LEU A 77 2.83 -0.41 -4.85
N ALA A 78 3.71 0.35 -4.19
CA ALA A 78 4.96 0.83 -4.75
C ALA A 78 5.96 -0.29 -5.02
N ALA A 79 6.12 -1.24 -4.08
CA ALA A 79 6.95 -2.42 -4.29
C ALA A 79 6.46 -3.26 -5.49
N LEU A 80 5.15 -3.49 -5.57
CA LEU A 80 4.54 -4.18 -6.72
C LEU A 80 4.70 -3.39 -8.03
N ARG A 81 4.69 -2.05 -7.97
CA ARG A 81 4.91 -1.15 -9.11
C ARG A 81 6.37 -1.18 -9.60
N VAL A 82 7.32 -1.38 -8.70
CA VAL A 82 8.75 -1.64 -9.02
C VAL A 82 8.93 -3.02 -9.66
N GLY A 83 8.10 -3.99 -9.28
CA GLY A 83 8.22 -5.39 -9.72
C GLY A 83 8.79 -6.32 -8.65
N ALA A 84 8.87 -5.86 -7.41
CA ALA A 84 9.23 -6.67 -6.25
C ALA A 84 8.03 -7.50 -5.78
N ALA A 85 8.32 -8.63 -5.13
CA ALA A 85 7.35 -9.40 -4.37
C ALA A 85 7.07 -8.72 -3.02
N VAL A 86 5.82 -8.80 -2.57
CA VAL A 86 5.40 -8.27 -1.26
C VAL A 86 5.04 -9.42 -0.33
N ARG A 87 5.61 -9.39 0.87
CA ARG A 87 5.27 -10.28 1.99
C ARG A 87 4.75 -9.46 3.16
N PHE A 88 3.67 -9.92 3.77
CA PHE A 88 3.14 -9.30 4.99
C PHE A 88 3.55 -10.12 6.20
N THR A 89 4.40 -9.55 7.07
CA THR A 89 4.96 -10.28 8.21
C THR A 89 5.38 -9.35 9.33
N HIS A 90 5.23 -9.81 10.58
CA HIS A 90 5.83 -9.20 11.76
C HIS A 90 7.28 -9.65 12.00
N HIS A 91 7.78 -10.59 11.20
CA HIS A 91 9.09 -11.20 11.35
C HIS A 91 9.68 -11.38 9.94
N PRO A 92 10.32 -10.34 9.37
CA PRO A 92 10.97 -10.45 8.08
C PRO A 92 12.24 -11.29 8.20
N GLU A 93 12.51 -12.10 7.19
CA GLU A 93 13.69 -12.95 7.10
C GLU A 93 14.81 -12.27 6.27
N PRO A 94 16.06 -12.78 6.31
CA PRO A 94 17.19 -12.16 5.59
C PRO A 94 17.07 -12.10 4.06
N ASP A 95 16.11 -12.81 3.48
CA ASP A 95 15.77 -12.76 2.05
C ASP A 95 15.04 -11.47 1.67
N ALA A 96 14.47 -10.75 2.63
CA ALA A 96 13.86 -9.44 2.40
C ALA A 96 14.94 -8.35 2.29
N VAL A 97 14.99 -7.67 1.14
CA VAL A 97 15.91 -6.54 0.92
C VAL A 97 15.48 -5.31 1.73
N LEU A 98 14.18 -5.20 2.01
CA LEU A 98 13.60 -4.08 2.74
C LEU A 98 12.45 -4.56 3.63
N HIS A 99 12.38 -4.03 4.85
CA HIS A 99 11.22 -4.14 5.73
C HIS A 99 10.64 -2.78 6.12
N ALA A 100 9.38 -2.53 5.75
CA ALA A 100 8.67 -1.32 6.14
C ALA A 100 7.79 -1.54 7.38
N HIS A 101 7.96 -0.71 8.41
CA HIS A 101 7.21 -0.82 9.67
C HIS A 101 6.94 0.55 10.30
N LEU A 102 5.96 0.62 11.20
CA LEU A 102 5.63 1.86 11.92
C LEU A 102 6.64 2.15 13.03
N GLU A 103 7.00 3.41 13.22
CA GLU A 103 7.93 3.84 14.29
C GLU A 103 7.47 3.43 15.71
N THR A 104 6.16 3.25 15.93
CA THR A 104 5.60 2.84 17.22
C THR A 104 5.52 1.33 17.41
N ARG A 105 5.77 0.56 16.34
CA ARG A 105 5.78 -0.90 16.31
C ARG A 105 7.10 -1.36 15.69
N PRO A 106 8.25 -1.01 16.32
CA PRO A 106 9.54 -1.47 15.85
C PRO A 106 9.58 -3.00 15.90
N ASP A 107 10.28 -3.58 14.93
CA ASP A 107 10.65 -4.98 14.96
C ASP A 107 12.15 -5.07 15.22
N ASP A 108 12.49 -5.16 16.51
CA ASP A 108 13.89 -5.18 16.99
C ASP A 108 14.66 -6.44 16.53
N ASP A 109 13.93 -7.49 16.14
CA ASP A 109 14.48 -8.77 15.66
C ASP A 109 14.37 -8.91 14.12
N ALA A 110 13.98 -7.84 13.41
CA ALA A 110 13.86 -7.84 11.96
C ALA A 110 15.19 -8.19 11.30
N ALA A 111 15.21 -9.27 10.52
CA ALA A 111 16.42 -9.76 9.87
C ALA A 111 16.60 -9.23 8.43
N ALA A 112 15.71 -8.34 7.97
CA ALA A 112 15.79 -7.70 6.67
C ALA A 112 17.06 -6.86 6.50
N GLN A 113 17.48 -6.66 5.24
CA GLN A 113 18.73 -5.96 4.94
C GLN A 113 18.66 -4.45 5.21
N LEU A 114 17.50 -3.84 4.98
CA LEU A 114 17.23 -2.43 5.23
C LEU A 114 15.88 -2.25 5.95
N LEU A 115 15.84 -1.34 6.92
CA LEU A 115 14.60 -0.95 7.58
C LEU A 115 14.12 0.41 7.04
N LEU A 116 12.85 0.44 6.61
CA LEU A 116 12.15 1.66 6.21
C LEU A 116 11.12 2.00 7.29
N VAL A 117 11.44 2.99 8.12
CA VAL A 117 10.60 3.38 9.26
C VAL A 117 9.55 4.38 8.80
N VAL A 118 8.31 4.10 9.14
CA VAL A 118 7.13 4.88 8.75
C VAL A 118 6.60 5.63 9.96
N ALA A 119 6.56 6.96 9.87
CA ALA A 119 5.99 7.79 10.92
C ALA A 119 4.50 7.47 11.15
N GLU A 120 4.11 7.31 12.42
CA GLU A 120 2.75 6.95 12.84
C GLU A 120 1.74 8.08 12.60
N PRO A 121 2.02 9.35 12.96
CA PRO A 121 1.05 10.41 12.71
C PRO A 121 0.88 10.59 11.20
N ALA A 122 -0.37 10.64 10.78
CA ALA A 122 -0.75 10.37 9.39
C ALA A 122 -0.11 11.34 8.38
N LEU A 123 0.14 12.58 8.81
CA LEU A 123 0.68 13.66 7.98
C LEU A 123 2.07 14.13 8.43
N ALA A 124 2.74 13.39 9.33
CA ALA A 124 4.08 13.73 9.79
C ALA A 124 5.07 13.88 8.61
N PHE A 125 6.03 14.79 8.78
CA PHE A 125 7.11 15.02 7.82
C PHE A 125 8.33 14.15 8.09
N SER A 126 8.45 13.61 9.31
CA SER A 126 9.48 12.67 9.75
C SER A 126 8.92 11.85 10.91
N CYS A 127 9.61 10.79 11.29
CA CYS A 127 9.41 10.09 12.56
C CYS A 127 9.63 11.05 13.74
N ALA A 128 8.96 10.78 14.86
CA ALA A 128 9.01 11.61 16.07
C ALA A 128 10.35 11.49 16.81
N ARG A 129 11.08 10.40 16.57
CA ARG A 129 12.41 10.13 17.11
C ARG A 129 13.36 9.80 15.96
N PRO A 130 14.68 10.00 16.14
CA PRO A 130 15.65 9.50 15.16
C PRO A 130 15.43 8.00 14.93
N VAL A 131 15.42 7.61 13.65
CA VAL A 131 15.32 6.20 13.25
C VAL A 131 16.60 5.44 13.63
N PRO A 132 16.56 4.10 13.76
CA PRO A 132 17.76 3.32 14.07
C PRO A 132 18.87 3.52 13.05
N ASP A 133 20.13 3.36 13.48
CA ASP A 133 21.29 3.50 12.60
C ASP A 133 21.16 2.54 11.40
N GLY A 134 21.42 3.07 10.19
CA GLY A 134 21.28 2.31 8.95
C GLY A 134 19.84 2.12 8.47
N SER A 135 18.84 2.70 9.14
CA SER A 135 17.45 2.75 8.69
C SER A 135 17.12 4.05 7.97
N VAL A 136 16.00 4.06 7.23
CA VAL A 136 15.52 5.23 6.49
C VAL A 136 14.20 5.71 7.05
N ASP A 137 14.05 7.03 7.21
CA ASP A 137 12.78 7.66 7.53
C ASP A 137 11.97 7.88 6.26
N PHE A 138 10.92 7.08 6.06
CA PHE A 138 10.10 7.16 4.85
C PHE A 138 9.48 8.55 4.66
N ALA A 139 8.99 9.17 5.73
CA ALA A 139 8.26 10.43 5.62
C ALA A 139 9.18 11.58 5.19
N ASP A 140 10.43 11.55 5.63
CA ASP A 140 11.42 12.58 5.31
C ASP A 140 11.85 12.46 3.82
N GLU A 141 12.19 11.25 3.39
CA GLU A 141 12.77 11.02 2.06
C GLU A 141 11.74 11.08 0.92
N VAL A 142 10.57 10.45 1.07
CA VAL A 142 9.61 10.25 -0.03
C VAL A 142 9.15 11.56 -0.68
N ARG A 143 9.16 12.67 0.06
CA ARG A 143 8.71 13.97 -0.42
C ARG A 143 9.64 14.59 -1.46
N ALA A 144 10.93 14.22 -1.45
CA ALA A 144 11.89 14.65 -2.46
C ALA A 144 11.66 13.96 -3.81
N MET A 145 10.98 12.80 -3.82
CA MET A 145 10.79 12.02 -5.03
C MET A 145 9.79 12.67 -6.00
N PRO A 146 9.93 12.48 -7.32
CA PRO A 146 8.94 12.92 -8.31
C PRO A 146 7.59 12.19 -8.20
N ASP A 147 6.53 12.79 -8.72
CA ASP A 147 5.19 12.16 -8.82
C ASP A 147 5.09 11.15 -9.99
N VAL A 148 6.21 10.73 -10.57
CA VAL A 148 6.29 9.82 -11.71
C VAL A 148 7.49 8.91 -11.50
N TYR A 149 7.25 7.61 -11.41
CA TYR A 149 8.28 6.59 -11.47
C TYR A 149 8.33 6.04 -12.90
N SER A 150 9.42 6.34 -13.60
CA SER A 150 9.55 5.97 -15.01
C SER A 150 9.77 4.47 -15.22
N GLY A 151 10.38 3.78 -14.24
CA GLY A 151 10.73 2.37 -14.31
C GLY A 151 11.67 2.03 -15.46
N PHE A 152 12.80 1.39 -15.18
CA PHE A 152 13.70 0.97 -16.26
C PHE A 152 13.20 -0.29 -16.98
N GLU A 153 12.41 -1.11 -16.29
CA GLU A 153 11.93 -2.40 -16.79
C GLU A 153 10.45 -2.63 -16.45
N THR A 154 9.75 -3.37 -17.30
CA THR A 154 8.41 -3.86 -17.00
C THR A 154 8.54 -5.13 -16.15
N PRO A 155 7.81 -5.26 -15.01
CA PRO A 155 7.86 -6.47 -14.20
C PRO A 155 7.54 -7.72 -15.03
N ASP A 156 8.30 -8.81 -14.81
CA ASP A 156 8.00 -10.10 -15.46
C ASP A 156 6.63 -10.60 -15.00
N PRO A 157 5.66 -10.79 -15.92
CA PRO A 157 4.32 -11.23 -15.55
C PRO A 157 4.27 -12.63 -14.89
N ALA A 158 5.32 -13.45 -15.07
CA ALA A 158 5.45 -14.75 -14.43
C ALA A 158 6.13 -14.69 -13.05
N ALA A 159 6.78 -13.59 -12.68
CA ALA A 159 7.42 -13.43 -11.38
C ALA A 159 6.38 -13.34 -10.26
N ALA A 160 6.77 -13.79 -9.07
CA ALA A 160 5.94 -13.75 -7.88
C ALA A 160 5.69 -12.29 -7.46
N ALA A 161 4.42 -11.95 -7.21
CA ALA A 161 4.02 -10.66 -6.67
C ALA A 161 3.65 -10.77 -5.18
N LEU A 162 3.04 -11.89 -4.76
CA LEU A 162 2.58 -12.14 -3.39
C LEU A 162 2.86 -13.59 -2.95
N ASP A 163 2.97 -13.83 -1.64
CA ASP A 163 3.26 -15.17 -1.07
C ASP A 163 2.14 -16.21 -1.33
N SER A 164 0.91 -15.77 -1.60
CA SER A 164 -0.21 -16.61 -2.07
C SER A 164 0.04 -17.31 -3.41
N GLY A 165 1.15 -17.01 -4.09
CA GLY A 165 1.47 -17.50 -5.43
C GLY A 165 0.88 -16.64 -6.56
N THR A 166 0.29 -15.49 -6.22
CA THR A 166 -0.15 -14.51 -7.20
C THR A 166 1.07 -13.94 -7.92
N THR A 167 1.09 -14.01 -9.26
CA THR A 167 2.15 -13.40 -10.08
C THR A 167 1.79 -11.98 -10.50
N HIS A 168 2.77 -11.19 -10.95
CA HIS A 168 2.53 -9.83 -11.44
C HIS A 168 1.49 -9.79 -12.57
N GLY A 169 1.52 -10.76 -13.49
CA GLY A 169 0.55 -10.87 -14.59
C GLY A 169 -0.86 -11.29 -14.15
N ALA A 170 -0.98 -11.95 -13.00
CA ALA A 170 -2.27 -12.37 -12.44
C ALA A 170 -2.86 -11.35 -11.44
N LEU A 171 -2.03 -10.45 -10.90
CA LEU A 171 -2.36 -9.55 -9.79
C LEU A 171 -3.68 -8.79 -9.98
N VAL A 172 -3.84 -8.09 -11.10
CA VAL A 172 -5.04 -7.29 -11.37
C VAL A 172 -6.28 -8.17 -11.55
N GLY A 173 -6.13 -9.32 -12.20
CA GLY A 173 -7.23 -10.29 -12.36
C GLY A 173 -7.67 -10.86 -11.02
N ALA A 174 -6.71 -11.24 -10.17
CA ALA A 174 -6.97 -11.73 -8.82
C ALA A 174 -7.63 -10.64 -7.95
N ALA A 175 -7.18 -9.39 -8.05
CA ALA A 175 -7.75 -8.27 -7.34
C ALA A 175 -9.21 -8.02 -7.75
N LEU A 176 -9.50 -7.98 -9.04
CA LEU A 176 -10.87 -7.83 -9.54
C LEU A 176 -11.80 -8.98 -9.12
N ALA A 177 -11.28 -10.21 -9.05
CA ALA A 177 -12.04 -11.35 -8.54
C ALA A 177 -12.30 -11.28 -7.02
N ALA A 178 -11.42 -10.61 -6.26
CA ALA A 178 -11.57 -10.39 -4.83
C ALA A 178 -12.45 -9.16 -4.48
N ALA A 179 -12.75 -8.30 -5.46
CA ALA A 179 -13.55 -7.11 -5.25
C ALA A 179 -14.99 -7.47 -4.85
N PRO A 180 -15.57 -6.80 -3.84
CA PRO A 180 -16.97 -7.01 -3.50
C PRO A 180 -17.90 -6.47 -4.60
N GLU A 181 -19.05 -7.12 -4.78
CA GLU A 181 -20.11 -6.67 -5.70
C GLU A 181 -20.90 -5.50 -5.10
N VAL A 182 -20.26 -4.35 -5.01
CA VAL A 182 -20.81 -3.11 -4.45
C VAL A 182 -20.62 -1.96 -5.45
N ALA A 183 -21.56 -1.02 -5.47
CA ALA A 183 -21.55 0.10 -6.41
C ALA A 183 -21.93 1.41 -5.74
N GLY A 184 -21.12 2.45 -5.95
CA GLY A 184 -21.36 3.80 -5.48
C GLY A 184 -21.21 3.99 -3.96
N THR A 185 -20.47 3.12 -3.28
CA THR A 185 -20.24 3.18 -1.82
C THR A 185 -18.76 3.07 -1.48
N THR A 186 -18.39 3.59 -0.31
CA THR A 186 -17.08 3.31 0.26
C THR A 186 -17.12 1.90 0.85
N VAL A 187 -16.08 1.10 0.63
CA VAL A 187 -16.00 -0.27 1.13
C VAL A 187 -15.06 -0.31 2.32
N LEU A 188 -15.56 -0.69 3.50
CA LEU A 188 -14.69 -0.99 4.62
C LEU A 188 -13.93 -2.28 4.33
N ILE A 189 -12.61 -2.21 4.37
CA ILE A 189 -11.73 -3.37 4.38
C ILE A 189 -11.37 -3.65 5.85
N PRO A 190 -11.97 -4.65 6.50
CA PRO A 190 -11.72 -4.91 7.91
C PRO A 190 -10.37 -5.61 8.09
N LEU A 191 -9.41 -4.94 8.71
CA LEU A 191 -8.03 -5.44 8.90
C LEU A 191 -7.78 -6.01 10.30
N HIS A 192 -8.85 -6.29 11.03
CA HIS A 192 -8.84 -6.75 12.42
C HIS A 192 -8.01 -8.01 12.66
N ASP A 193 -8.06 -8.97 11.74
CA ASP A 193 -7.34 -10.24 11.82
C ASP A 193 -5.98 -10.18 11.11
N GLY A 194 -5.58 -9.01 10.61
CA GLY A 194 -4.32 -8.77 9.92
C GLY A 194 -4.49 -8.08 8.57
N TRP A 195 -3.37 -7.56 8.08
CA TRP A 195 -3.20 -7.06 6.71
C TRP A 195 -2.39 -8.09 5.93
N GLY A 196 -2.97 -8.67 4.88
CA GLY A 196 -2.31 -9.69 4.07
C GLY A 196 -2.69 -9.63 2.59
N ASP A 197 -2.33 -10.68 1.85
CA ASP A 197 -2.58 -10.81 0.41
C ASP A 197 -4.06 -10.61 0.05
N ALA A 198 -4.96 -11.22 0.81
CA ALA A 198 -6.40 -11.16 0.54
C ALA A 198 -6.94 -9.74 0.72
N GLU A 199 -6.52 -9.04 1.76
CA GLU A 199 -6.92 -7.66 2.06
C GLU A 199 -6.35 -6.70 1.01
N LEU A 200 -5.09 -6.88 0.59
CA LEU A 200 -4.48 -6.11 -0.49
C LEU A 200 -5.24 -6.31 -1.81
N LEU A 201 -5.53 -7.56 -2.19
CA LEU A 201 -6.25 -7.88 -3.42
C LEU A 201 -7.67 -7.29 -3.40
N ARG A 202 -8.39 -7.41 -2.27
CA ARG A 202 -9.72 -6.82 -2.11
C ARG A 202 -9.67 -5.29 -2.22
N MET A 203 -8.69 -4.66 -1.57
CA MET A 203 -8.48 -3.21 -1.63
C MET A 203 -8.20 -2.75 -3.05
N LEU A 204 -7.21 -3.37 -3.71
CA LEU A 204 -6.83 -3.07 -5.09
C LEU A 204 -8.01 -3.29 -6.04
N GLY A 205 -8.72 -4.41 -5.91
CA GLY A 205 -9.89 -4.73 -6.72
C GLY A 205 -11.02 -3.71 -6.58
N THR A 206 -11.28 -3.25 -5.36
CA THR A 206 -12.27 -2.22 -5.06
C THR A 206 -11.92 -0.91 -5.75
N VAL A 207 -10.68 -0.42 -5.60
CA VAL A 207 -10.27 0.85 -6.21
C VAL A 207 -10.14 0.78 -7.73
N VAL A 208 -9.75 -0.37 -8.29
CA VAL A 208 -9.72 -0.58 -9.75
C VAL A 208 -11.13 -0.68 -10.33
N SER A 209 -12.10 -1.20 -9.57
CA SER A 209 -13.51 -1.25 -9.96
C SER A 209 -14.20 0.13 -9.95
N GLY A 210 -13.53 1.16 -9.44
CA GLY A 210 -14.04 2.53 -9.41
C GLY A 210 -14.66 2.94 -8.08
N GLU A 211 -14.60 2.08 -7.07
CA GLU A 211 -15.10 2.36 -5.72
C GLU A 211 -13.99 2.94 -4.82
N ALA A 212 -14.36 3.40 -3.63
CA ALA A 212 -13.42 3.88 -2.62
C ALA A 212 -13.28 2.83 -1.52
N VAL A 213 -12.12 2.76 -0.88
CA VAL A 213 -11.91 1.92 0.31
C VAL A 213 -11.82 2.77 1.57
N LEU A 214 -12.37 2.26 2.67
CA LEU A 214 -12.11 2.72 4.02
C LEU A 214 -11.24 1.70 4.73
N ILE A 215 -10.15 2.19 5.30
CA ILE A 215 -9.24 1.45 6.17
C ILE A 215 -9.23 2.14 7.53
N THR A 216 -9.24 1.36 8.62
CA THR A 216 -9.18 1.88 9.98
C THR A 216 -7.99 1.30 10.74
N ALA A 217 -7.32 2.12 11.54
CA ALA A 217 -6.12 1.71 12.28
C ALA A 217 -6.42 0.69 13.39
N GLY A 218 -7.62 0.77 13.98
CA GLY A 218 -8.20 -0.25 14.83
C GLY A 218 -9.67 -0.52 14.50
N PRO A 219 -10.26 -1.62 15.05
CA PRO A 219 -11.69 -1.87 14.95
C PRO A 219 -12.55 -0.78 15.64
N GLU A 220 -12.02 -0.14 16.68
CA GLU A 220 -12.67 0.97 17.40
C GLU A 220 -12.91 2.20 16.52
N ASP A 221 -12.09 2.38 15.48
CA ASP A 221 -12.17 3.48 14.53
C ASP A 221 -13.24 3.26 13.45
N ALA A 222 -13.83 2.06 13.39
CA ALA A 222 -14.92 1.69 12.49
C ALA A 222 -16.30 1.77 13.19
N SER A 223 -16.49 2.76 14.07
CA SER A 223 -17.78 2.95 14.76
C SER A 223 -18.92 3.21 13.76
N ALA A 224 -20.17 2.96 14.18
CA ALA A 224 -21.34 3.19 13.32
C ALA A 224 -21.43 4.64 12.81
N ASP A 225 -21.02 5.61 13.63
CA ASP A 225 -20.97 7.02 13.23
C ASP A 225 -19.89 7.28 12.17
N VAL A 226 -18.72 6.63 12.29
CA VAL A 226 -17.67 6.70 11.26
C VAL A 226 -18.16 6.08 9.96
N LEU A 227 -18.75 4.88 10.00
CA LEU A 227 -19.26 4.22 8.79
C LEU A 227 -20.34 5.07 8.12
N ALA A 228 -21.24 5.69 8.89
CA ALA A 228 -22.23 6.61 8.35
C ALA A 228 -21.59 7.87 7.73
N GLN A 229 -20.59 8.46 8.39
CA GLN A 229 -19.86 9.64 7.90
C GLN A 229 -19.15 9.36 6.57
N GLU A 230 -18.46 8.22 6.48
CA GLU A 230 -17.69 7.82 5.28
C GLU A 230 -18.56 7.13 4.22
N ARG A 231 -19.87 6.96 4.48
CA ARG A 231 -20.81 6.19 3.66
C ARG A 231 -20.26 4.79 3.33
N ALA A 232 -19.65 4.18 4.34
CA ALA A 232 -18.95 2.93 4.22
C ALA A 232 -19.85 1.73 4.53
N THR A 233 -19.75 0.70 3.69
CA THR A 233 -20.39 -0.60 3.89
C THR A 233 -19.32 -1.64 4.18
N THR A 234 -19.60 -2.56 5.10
CA THR A 234 -18.79 -3.78 5.26
C THR A 234 -18.92 -4.62 3.99
N ALA A 235 -17.78 -4.98 3.38
CA ALA A 235 -17.72 -5.91 2.25
C ALA A 235 -18.27 -7.29 2.60
#